data_AF-A0A0C2GBL3-F1
#
_entry.id   AF-A0A0C2GBL3-F1
#
_cell.length_a   1.000
_cell.length_b   1.000
_cell.length_c   1.000
_cell.angle_alpha   90.00
_cell.angle_beta   90.00
_cell.angle_gamma   90.00
#
_symmetry.space_group_name_H-M   'P 1'
#
loop_
_entity.id
_entity.type
_entity.pdbx_description
1 polymer ?
#
loop_
_entity_poly.entity_id
_entity_poly.type
_entity_poly.pdbx_seq_one_letter_code
_entity_poly.pdbx_strand_id
1 'polypeptide(L)'
;MNNRFQKRPSRKWTWISPNMKARNAIDFVLSADPTIFFDVDIIGRFNFVSDHRLVMAKALLKKKGHFFRRPQQKTTLNKETFSLSLEQLAVSTELSSYKQLKKAMTLAASAASTKQTKEKHISEATRKLYEERHPLIVFENEASHSLVIPKEFHEDLNPFTQIRYSSDLKELR
;
A
#
# COMPACT_ATOMS: atom_id res chain seq x y z
N MET A 1 26.93 -9.58 5.54
CA MET A 1 25.49 -9.39 5.23
C MET A 1 25.40 -8.44 4.05
N ASN A 2 24.77 -8.87 2.96
CA ASN A 2 24.89 -8.26 1.64
C ASN A 2 23.92 -7.07 1.47
N ASN A 3 24.17 -5.96 2.17
CA ASN A 3 23.42 -4.72 1.93
C ASN A 3 24.26 -3.74 1.09
N ARG A 4 23.77 -3.41 -0.11
CA ARG A 4 24.44 -2.41 -0.97
C ARG A 4 24.49 -1.02 -0.33
N PHE A 5 23.55 -0.73 0.57
CA PHE A 5 23.41 0.57 1.23
C PHE A 5 23.72 0.46 2.72
N GLN A 6 24.73 1.18 3.18
CA GLN A 6 25.05 1.26 4.61
C GLN A 6 23.99 2.11 5.34
N LYS A 7 23.39 1.54 6.39
CA LYS A 7 22.35 2.18 7.21
C LYS A 7 22.66 1.99 8.70
N ARG A 8 22.15 2.89 9.54
CA ARG A 8 22.23 2.77 11.00
C ARG A 8 21.46 1.52 11.48
N PRO A 9 21.88 0.80 12.53
CA PRO A 9 21.19 -0.40 13.01
C PRO A 9 19.69 -0.21 13.27
N SER A 10 19.29 0.95 13.81
CA SER A 10 17.87 1.31 14.04
C SER A 10 17.02 1.40 12.76
N ARG A 11 17.67 1.54 11.60
CA ARG A 11 17.06 1.63 10.26
C ARG A 11 17.20 0.32 9.47
N LYS A 12 17.68 -0.77 10.07
CA LYS A 12 17.87 -2.05 9.38
C LYS A 12 16.75 -3.05 9.61
N TRP A 13 16.19 -3.09 10.83
CA TRP A 13 15.15 -4.07 11.15
C TRP A 13 13.85 -3.72 10.44
N THR A 14 13.20 -4.73 9.88
CA THR A 14 11.95 -4.63 9.15
C THR A 14 10.82 -5.35 9.86
N TRP A 15 11.13 -6.24 10.81
CA TRP A 15 10.17 -6.96 11.62
C TRP A 15 10.55 -6.94 13.11
N ILE A 16 9.54 -6.90 13.97
CA ILE A 16 9.67 -7.05 15.43
C ILE A 16 8.86 -8.23 15.93
N SER A 17 9.41 -9.02 16.86
CA SER A 17 8.70 -10.16 17.44
C SER A 17 7.47 -9.74 18.25
N PRO A 18 6.48 -10.63 18.44
CA PRO A 18 5.29 -10.33 19.25
C PRO A 18 5.63 -9.90 20.69
N ASN A 19 6.69 -10.46 21.27
CA ASN A 19 7.19 -10.08 22.59
C ASN A 19 8.11 -8.84 22.59
N MET A 20 8.30 -8.23 21.42
CA MET A 20 9.10 -7.03 21.18
C MET A 20 10.61 -7.09 21.51
N LYS A 21 11.12 -8.28 21.85
CA LYS A 21 12.53 -8.48 22.21
C LYS A 21 13.45 -8.59 21.00
N ALA A 22 12.98 -9.23 19.93
CA ALA A 22 13.78 -9.49 18.75
C ALA A 22 13.38 -8.56 17.61
N ARG A 23 14.38 -7.99 16.94
CA ARG A 23 14.20 -7.14 15.76
C ARG A 23 15.06 -7.69 14.64
N ASN A 24 14.41 -8.16 13.58
CA ASN A 24 15.09 -8.82 12.47
C ASN A 24 14.88 -8.04 11.16
N ALA A 25 15.82 -8.20 10.23
CA ALA A 25 15.70 -7.72 8.86
C ALA A 25 15.37 -8.92 7.98
N ILE A 26 14.08 -9.12 7.69
CA ILE A 26 13.59 -10.29 6.93
C ILE A 26 12.93 -9.90 5.60
N ASP A 27 12.73 -8.60 5.37
CA ASP A 27 12.15 -8.07 4.14
C ASP A 27 13.27 -7.58 3.21
N PHE A 28 13.32 -8.11 1.98
CA PHE A 28 14.38 -7.82 1.02
C PHE A 28 13.82 -7.32 -0.30
N VAL A 29 14.59 -6.44 -0.95
CA VAL A 29 14.33 -5.99 -2.32
C VAL A 29 15.42 -6.54 -3.22
N LEU A 30 15.03 -7.37 -4.19
CA LEU A 30 15.94 -8.06 -5.10
C LEU A 30 15.78 -7.50 -6.53
N SER A 31 16.89 -7.42 -7.25
CA SER A 31 16.91 -7.08 -8.68
C SER A 31 18.05 -7.82 -9.36
N ALA A 32 17.83 -8.20 -10.63
CA ALA A 32 18.88 -8.75 -11.49
C ALA A 32 20.02 -7.74 -11.71
N ASP A 33 19.67 -6.46 -11.81
CA ASP A 33 20.62 -5.35 -11.85
C ASP A 33 20.48 -4.50 -10.58
N PRO A 34 21.38 -4.63 -9.58
CA PRO A 34 21.33 -3.85 -8.36
C PRO A 34 21.75 -2.38 -8.56
N THR A 35 22.31 -2.02 -9.71
CA THR A 35 22.75 -0.64 -10.01
C THR A 35 21.59 0.31 -10.27
N ILE A 36 20.39 -0.22 -10.56
CA ILE A 36 19.18 0.57 -10.73
C ILE A 36 18.73 1.26 -9.43
N PHE A 37 19.08 0.69 -8.29
CA PHE A 37 18.75 1.23 -6.98
C PHE A 37 19.80 2.25 -6.54
N PHE A 38 19.33 3.38 -6.07
CA PHE A 38 20.17 4.43 -5.47
C PHE A 38 20.02 4.49 -3.95
N ASP A 39 18.93 3.93 -3.41
CA ASP A 39 18.73 3.82 -1.97
C ASP A 39 17.69 2.74 -1.65
N VAL A 40 17.83 2.10 -0.49
CA VAL A 40 16.80 1.27 0.13
C VAL A 40 16.71 1.69 1.58
N ASP A 41 15.54 2.13 2.01
CA ASP A 41 15.35 2.69 3.33
C ASP A 41 14.01 2.30 3.95
N ILE A 42 13.83 2.60 5.23
CA ILE A 42 12.60 2.26 5.95
C ILE A 42 11.74 3.51 6.15
N ILE A 43 10.43 3.40 5.95
CA ILE A 43 9.49 4.49 6.21
C ILE A 43 9.25 4.55 7.73
N GLY A 44 9.70 5.64 8.36
CA GLY A 44 9.71 5.75 9.83
C GLY A 44 8.43 6.31 10.45
N ARG A 45 7.57 6.94 9.66
CA ARG A 45 6.30 7.54 10.11
C ARG A 45 5.20 7.06 9.19
N PHE A 46 4.40 6.14 9.67
CA PHE A 46 3.23 5.63 8.95
C PHE A 46 2.12 5.39 9.97
N ASN A 47 0.91 5.86 9.67
CA ASN A 47 -0.23 5.86 10.60
C ASN A 47 -0.94 4.51 10.63
N PHE A 48 -0.18 3.42 10.59
CA PHE A 48 -0.68 2.05 10.67
C PHE A 48 0.27 1.23 11.52
N VAL A 49 -0.27 0.53 12.50
CA VAL A 49 0.53 -0.29 13.41
C VAL A 49 0.60 -1.71 12.88
N SER A 50 1.79 -2.09 12.42
CA SER A 50 2.18 -3.46 12.08
C SER A 50 3.48 -3.79 12.79
N ASP A 51 3.66 -5.07 13.05
CA ASP A 51 4.94 -5.70 13.42
C ASP A 51 5.98 -5.63 12.30
N HIS A 52 5.58 -5.27 11.07
CA HIS A 52 6.47 -4.97 9.96
C HIS A 52 6.62 -3.45 9.71
N ARG A 53 7.81 -3.05 9.27
CA ARG A 53 8.09 -1.70 8.77
C ARG A 53 8.13 -1.70 7.25
N LEU A 54 7.57 -0.65 6.67
CA LEU A 54 7.57 -0.47 5.21
C LEU A 54 8.98 -0.22 4.68
N VAL A 55 9.42 -1.07 3.75
CA VAL A 55 10.67 -0.91 3.01
C VAL A 55 10.42 -0.11 1.74
N MET A 56 11.18 0.97 1.55
CA MET A 56 11.15 1.83 0.37
C MET A 56 12.44 1.66 -0.43
N ALA A 57 12.34 1.06 -1.61
CA ALA A 57 13.40 1.06 -2.59
C ALA A 57 13.24 2.23 -3.56
N LYS A 58 14.30 3.01 -3.72
CA LYS A 58 14.33 4.11 -4.67
C LYS A 58 15.16 3.68 -5.88
N ALA A 59 14.52 3.61 -7.04
CA ALA A 59 15.10 3.11 -8.29
C ALA A 59 14.96 4.12 -9.43
N LEU A 60 15.98 4.20 -10.29
CA LEU A 60 15.96 5.00 -11.50
C LEU A 60 15.80 4.08 -12.72
N LEU A 61 14.70 4.24 -13.44
CA LEU A 61 14.43 3.48 -14.67
C LEU A 61 14.77 4.32 -15.90
N LYS A 62 15.68 3.80 -16.75
CA LYS A 62 16.18 4.51 -17.94
C LYS A 62 15.11 4.72 -19.04
N LYS A 63 14.07 3.87 -19.09
CA LYS A 63 13.00 3.95 -20.10
C LYS A 63 11.67 4.38 -19.47
N LYS A 64 11.32 5.66 -19.62
CA LYS A 64 10.05 6.25 -19.13
C LYS A 64 8.82 5.86 -19.97
N GLY A 65 9.01 5.33 -21.19
CA GLY A 65 7.96 5.27 -22.22
C GLY A 65 6.83 4.25 -22.03
N HIS A 66 7.06 3.15 -21.29
CA HIS A 66 6.08 2.04 -21.25
C HIS A 66 5.18 2.01 -20.02
N PHE A 67 5.54 2.71 -18.93
CA PHE A 67 4.86 2.53 -17.62
C PHE A 67 3.90 3.65 -17.21
N PHE A 68 3.86 4.77 -17.94
CA PHE A 68 2.99 5.91 -17.61
C PHE A 68 1.86 6.12 -18.62
N ARG A 69 1.24 5.04 -19.12
CA ARG A 69 -0.14 5.19 -19.59
C ARG A 69 -0.96 5.52 -18.36
N ARG A 70 -1.24 6.81 -18.15
CA ARG A 70 -2.16 7.23 -17.10
C ARG A 70 -3.43 6.40 -17.29
N PRO A 71 -3.84 5.61 -16.29
CA PRO A 71 -5.08 4.86 -16.42
C PRO A 71 -6.17 5.88 -16.70
N GLN A 72 -6.81 5.77 -17.87
CA GLN A 72 -7.92 6.64 -18.21
C GLN A 72 -8.98 6.49 -17.13
N GLN A 73 -9.52 7.60 -16.65
CA GLN A 73 -10.58 7.56 -15.67
C GLN A 73 -11.77 6.82 -16.30
N LYS A 74 -12.22 5.74 -15.67
CA LYS A 74 -13.41 5.02 -16.14
C LYS A 74 -14.61 5.95 -15.98
N THR A 75 -15.32 6.19 -17.07
CA THR A 75 -16.57 6.94 -17.09
C THR A 75 -17.71 6.05 -17.54
N THR A 76 -18.89 6.30 -17.01
CA THR A 76 -20.13 5.69 -17.50
C THR A 76 -20.91 6.76 -18.23
N LEU A 77 -21.35 6.47 -19.45
CA LEU A 77 -22.17 7.39 -20.26
C LEU A 77 -23.63 7.01 -20.10
N ASN A 78 -24.46 7.93 -19.60
CA ASN A 78 -25.90 7.75 -19.55
C ASN A 78 -26.49 8.04 -20.94
N LYS A 79 -27.10 7.03 -21.57
CA LYS A 79 -27.60 7.11 -22.94
C LYS A 79 -28.72 8.14 -23.12
N GLU A 80 -29.64 8.21 -22.17
CA GLU A 80 -30.82 9.10 -22.23
C GLU A 80 -30.38 10.57 -22.15
N THR A 81 -29.55 10.89 -21.16
CA THR A 81 -29.01 12.25 -21.02
C THR A 81 -28.12 12.66 -22.20
N PHE A 82 -27.40 11.71 -22.81
CA PHE A 82 -26.62 11.96 -24.01
C PHE A 82 -27.53 12.31 -25.19
N SER A 83 -28.55 11.50 -25.46
CA SER A 83 -29.50 11.75 -26.56
C SER A 83 -30.21 13.10 -26.40
N LEU A 84 -30.72 13.41 -25.21
CA LEU A 84 -31.38 14.69 -24.93
C LEU A 84 -30.44 15.89 -25.12
N SER A 85 -29.20 15.79 -24.61
CA SER A 85 -28.21 16.86 -24.78
C SER A 85 -27.81 17.03 -26.24
N LEU A 86 -27.73 15.94 -27.00
CA LEU A 86 -27.39 15.97 -28.41
C LEU A 86 -28.50 16.60 -29.24
N GLU A 87 -29.76 16.28 -28.96
CA GLU A 87 -30.93 16.88 -29.62
C GLU A 87 -31.00 18.39 -29.36
N GLN A 88 -30.78 18.83 -28.11
CA GLN A 88 -30.72 20.26 -27.78
C GLN A 88 -29.60 21.00 -28.50
N LEU A 89 -28.42 20.38 -28.61
CA LEU A 89 -27.30 20.93 -29.37
C LEU A 89 -27.57 20.91 -30.88
N ALA A 90 -28.31 19.93 -31.37
CA ALA A 90 -28.70 19.84 -32.78
C ALA A 90 -29.66 20.93 -33.21
N VAL A 91 -30.55 21.38 -32.31
CA VAL A 91 -31.48 22.48 -32.56
C VAL A 91 -30.79 23.85 -32.48
N SER A 92 -29.78 23.98 -31.62
CA SER A 92 -29.11 25.28 -31.34
C SER A 92 -27.87 25.57 -32.20
N THR A 93 -27.32 24.56 -32.89
CA THR A 93 -26.10 24.72 -33.69
C THR A 93 -26.29 24.21 -35.10
N GLU A 94 -25.82 24.97 -36.10
CA GLU A 94 -25.74 24.42 -37.46
C GLU A 94 -24.62 23.36 -37.53
N LEU A 95 -25.02 22.11 -37.79
CA LEU A 95 -24.12 20.95 -37.92
C LEU A 95 -23.61 20.74 -39.35
N SER A 96 -23.30 21.83 -40.05
CA SER A 96 -22.90 21.79 -41.46
C SER A 96 -21.51 21.15 -41.67
N SER A 97 -20.61 21.26 -40.69
CA SER A 97 -19.25 20.70 -40.75
C SER A 97 -19.03 19.53 -39.78
N TYR A 98 -18.27 18.52 -40.21
CA TYR A 98 -17.79 17.43 -39.36
C TYR A 98 -17.12 17.91 -38.06
N LYS A 99 -16.40 19.05 -38.09
CA LYS A 99 -15.79 19.63 -36.88
C LYS A 99 -16.83 20.07 -35.86
N GLN A 100 -17.95 20.65 -36.32
CA GLN A 100 -19.05 21.08 -35.46
C GLN A 100 -19.77 19.87 -34.88
N LEU A 101 -20.01 18.83 -35.71
CA LEU A 101 -20.61 17.58 -35.27
C LEU A 101 -19.78 16.86 -34.22
N LYS A 102 -18.47 16.75 -34.43
CA LYS A 102 -17.55 16.20 -33.44
C LYS A 102 -17.59 17.00 -32.14
N LYS A 103 -17.63 18.34 -32.22
CA LYS A 103 -17.71 19.22 -31.03
C LYS A 103 -19.01 19.01 -30.26
N ALA A 104 -20.16 18.99 -30.94
CA ALA A 104 -21.47 18.75 -30.33
C ALA A 104 -21.51 17.37 -29.64
N MET A 105 -21.03 16.32 -30.30
CA MET A 105 -20.94 14.98 -29.71
C MET A 105 -20.04 14.94 -28.48
N THR A 106 -18.88 15.61 -28.52
CA THR A 106 -17.99 15.68 -27.34
C THR A 106 -18.61 16.44 -26.18
N LEU A 107 -19.38 17.50 -26.45
CA LEU A 107 -20.07 18.28 -25.42
C LEU A 107 -21.21 17.46 -24.80
N ALA A 108 -22.06 16.84 -25.61
CA ALA A 108 -23.12 15.95 -25.14
C ALA A 108 -22.54 14.78 -24.33
N ALA A 109 -21.46 14.16 -24.80
CA ALA A 109 -20.77 13.08 -24.08
C ALA A 109 -20.20 13.57 -22.75
N SER A 110 -19.66 14.80 -22.69
CA SER A 110 -19.13 15.37 -21.44
C SER A 110 -20.24 15.65 -20.42
N ALA A 111 -21.41 16.11 -20.87
CA ALA A 111 -22.57 16.37 -20.01
C ALA A 111 -23.20 15.07 -19.47
N ALA A 112 -23.22 14.02 -20.29
CA ALA A 112 -23.80 12.71 -19.96
C ALA A 112 -22.82 11.72 -19.30
N SER A 113 -21.55 12.10 -19.15
CA SER A 113 -20.50 11.23 -18.63
C SER A 113 -20.32 11.44 -17.13
N THR A 114 -20.69 10.42 -16.35
CA THR A 114 -20.41 10.40 -14.91
C THR A 114 -19.10 9.67 -14.63
N LYS A 115 -18.25 10.29 -13.82
CA LYS A 115 -17.02 9.66 -13.32
C LYS A 115 -17.38 8.49 -12.41
N GLN A 116 -16.85 7.30 -12.70
CA GLN A 116 -16.99 6.19 -11.76
C GLN A 116 -16.21 6.53 -10.49
N THR A 117 -16.91 6.54 -9.36
CA THR A 117 -16.29 6.60 -8.04
C THR A 117 -15.61 5.26 -7.79
N LYS A 118 -14.32 5.28 -7.47
CA LYS A 118 -13.64 4.08 -6.98
C LYS A 118 -14.06 3.88 -5.54
N GLU A 119 -14.64 2.72 -5.25
CA GLU A 119 -14.84 2.32 -3.86
C GLU A 119 -13.49 2.23 -3.15
N LYS A 120 -13.46 2.68 -1.89
CA LYS A 120 -12.27 2.54 -1.06
C LYS A 120 -12.13 1.06 -0.70
N HIS A 121 -10.91 0.53 -0.84
CA HIS A 121 -10.62 -0.86 -0.45
C HIS A 121 -10.83 -1.12 1.05
N ILE A 122 -10.71 -0.10 1.89
CA ILE A 122 -10.88 -0.18 3.34
C ILE A 122 -12.13 0.61 3.73
N SER A 123 -13.04 -0.06 4.45
CA SER A 123 -14.25 0.57 4.96
C SER A 123 -13.93 1.64 6.01
N GLU A 124 -14.84 2.60 6.20
CA GLU A 124 -14.65 3.62 7.21
C GLU A 124 -14.63 3.05 8.63
N ALA A 125 -15.46 2.04 8.91
CA ALA A 125 -15.46 1.33 10.19
C ALA A 125 -14.10 0.67 10.45
N THR A 126 -13.55 -0.04 9.47
CA THR A 126 -12.22 -0.67 9.59
C THR A 126 -11.12 0.37 9.81
N ARG A 127 -11.21 1.53 9.14
CA ARG A 127 -10.24 2.62 9.35
C ARG A 127 -10.27 3.15 10.79
N LYS A 128 -11.46 3.32 11.38
CA LYS A 128 -11.61 3.73 12.78
C LYS A 128 -10.97 2.71 13.73
N LEU A 129 -11.18 1.41 13.48
CA LEU A 129 -10.53 0.35 14.26
C LEU A 129 -8.99 0.43 14.21
N TYR A 130 -8.40 0.78 13.06
CA TYR A 130 -6.95 0.99 12.98
C TYR A 130 -6.46 2.21 13.75
N GLU A 131 -7.23 3.30 13.75
CA GLU A 131 -6.93 4.52 14.49
C GLU A 131 -7.01 4.26 16.02
N GLU A 132 -8.02 3.50 16.48
CA GLU A 132 -8.19 3.11 17.89
C GLU A 132 -7.12 2.12 18.37
N ARG A 133 -6.68 1.20 17.51
CA ARG A 133 -5.60 0.25 17.82
C ARG A 133 -4.25 0.93 18.05
N HIS A 134 -4.00 2.07 17.40
CA HIS A 134 -2.70 2.71 17.40
C HIS A 134 -2.21 3.13 18.81
N PRO A 135 -3.03 3.81 19.64
CA PRO A 135 -2.67 4.12 21.03
C PRO A 135 -2.41 2.88 21.89
N LEU A 136 -3.22 1.81 21.77
CA LEU A 136 -3.14 0.64 22.65
C LEU A 136 -1.78 -0.06 22.58
N ILE A 137 -1.22 -0.15 21.38
CA ILE A 137 0.10 -0.76 21.17
C ILE A 137 1.22 0.15 21.72
N VAL A 138 1.04 1.47 21.66
CA VAL A 138 2.01 2.42 22.23
C VAL A 138 1.96 2.38 23.77
N PHE A 139 0.79 2.20 24.39
CA PHE A 139 0.65 2.07 25.85
C PHE A 139 1.20 0.74 26.41
N GLU A 140 1.01 -0.39 25.72
CA GLU A 140 1.66 -1.66 26.10
C GLU A 140 3.19 -1.54 26.08
N ASN A 141 3.76 -0.72 25.18
CA ASN A 141 5.20 -0.48 25.10
C ASN A 141 5.77 0.31 26.29
N GLU A 142 4.97 1.15 26.94
CA GLU A 142 5.39 1.89 28.12
C GLU A 142 5.18 1.07 29.41
N ALA A 143 4.12 0.25 29.47
CA ALA A 143 3.83 -0.62 30.61
C ALA A 143 4.75 -1.86 30.70
N SER A 144 5.24 -2.37 29.57
CA SER A 144 6.16 -3.52 29.54
C SER A 144 7.59 -3.20 30.00
N HIS A 145 7.91 -1.92 30.25
CA HIS A 145 9.13 -1.53 30.96
C HIS A 145 8.99 -1.59 32.50
N SER A 146 7.79 -1.82 33.05
CA SER A 146 7.56 -1.81 34.50
C SER A 146 6.81 -3.03 35.08
N LEU A 147 6.38 -4.00 34.27
CA LEU A 147 5.64 -5.16 34.80
C LEU A 147 6.33 -6.49 34.51
N VAL A 148 6.83 -7.10 35.59
CA VAL A 148 7.08 -8.54 35.69
C VAL A 148 5.76 -9.25 35.47
N ILE A 149 5.57 -9.87 34.31
CA ILE A 149 4.35 -10.65 34.03
C ILE A 149 4.42 -11.96 34.83
N PRO A 150 3.43 -12.27 35.70
CA PRO A 150 3.38 -13.54 36.43
C PRO A 150 3.24 -14.72 35.48
N LYS A 151 3.82 -15.86 35.88
CA LYS A 151 3.91 -17.12 35.11
C LYS A 151 2.58 -17.75 34.68
N GLU A 152 1.44 -17.22 35.10
CA GLU A 152 0.12 -17.85 34.96
C GLU A 152 -0.58 -17.57 33.62
N PHE A 153 -0.08 -16.65 32.78
CA PHE A 153 -0.68 -16.35 31.47
C PHE A 153 -0.13 -17.19 30.30
N HIS A 154 0.66 -18.23 30.58
CA HIS A 154 1.36 -18.99 29.54
C HIS A 154 0.55 -20.16 28.94
N GLU A 155 -0.63 -20.50 29.49
CA GLU A 155 -1.35 -21.73 29.12
C GLU A 155 -2.39 -21.58 27.98
N ASP A 156 -2.82 -20.36 27.60
CA ASP A 156 -3.97 -20.19 26.69
C ASP A 156 -3.65 -19.70 25.27
N LEU A 157 -2.40 -19.79 24.81
CA LEU A 157 -2.04 -19.41 23.43
C LEU A 157 -1.79 -20.64 22.53
N ASN A 158 -2.88 -21.09 21.88
CA ASN A 158 -3.00 -21.71 20.54
C ASN A 158 -2.00 -22.84 20.14
N PRO A 159 -2.47 -24.08 19.84
CA PRO A 159 -1.63 -25.26 19.61
C PRO A 159 -0.83 -25.31 18.29
N PHE A 160 -0.67 -24.20 17.55
CA PHE A 160 0.08 -24.15 16.29
C PHE A 160 1.58 -23.86 16.43
N THR A 161 2.12 -23.80 17.64
CA THR A 161 3.57 -23.70 17.88
C THR A 161 4.19 -25.05 18.26
N GLN A 162 4.12 -26.03 17.36
CA GLN A 162 5.07 -27.15 17.35
C GLN A 162 5.85 -27.16 16.03
N ILE A 163 6.93 -26.38 15.99
CA ILE A 163 8.07 -26.71 15.14
C ILE A 163 9.21 -27.08 16.10
N ARG A 164 9.44 -28.39 16.23
CA ARG A 164 10.56 -28.98 16.95
C ARG A 164 11.85 -28.51 16.29
N TYR A 165 12.71 -27.81 17.02
CA TYR A 165 14.14 -27.81 16.70
C TYR A 165 14.75 -29.05 17.33
N SER A 166 15.06 -30.04 16.49
CA SER A 166 15.98 -31.13 16.83
C SER A 166 17.38 -30.54 16.97
N SER A 167 17.89 -30.49 18.19
CA SER A 167 19.27 -30.13 18.48
C SER A 167 20.15 -31.38 18.34
N ASP A 168 20.51 -31.72 17.11
CA ASP A 168 21.67 -32.58 16.83
C ASP A 168 22.51 -31.90 15.75
N LEU A 169 23.66 -31.41 16.19
CA LEU A 169 24.96 -31.41 15.49
C LEU A 169 25.96 -30.70 16.40
N LYS A 170 26.43 -31.46 17.40
CA LYS A 170 27.74 -31.23 18.01
C LYS A 170 28.80 -31.82 17.08
N GLU A 171 29.92 -31.09 17.04
CA GLU A 171 31.26 -31.52 16.63
C GLU A 171 31.48 -31.82 15.14
N LEU A 172 32.32 -30.99 14.52
CA LEU A 172 33.65 -31.45 14.12
C LEU A 172 34.62 -30.26 14.11
N ARG A 173 35.80 -30.55 14.65
CA ARG A 173 36.96 -29.70 14.84
C ARG A 173 37.67 -29.44 13.51
#